data_AF-A0A5C6D247-F1
#
_entry.id   AF-A0A5C6D247-F1
#
_cell.length_a   1.000
_cell.length_b   1.000
_cell.length_c   1.000
_cell.angle_alpha   90.00
_cell.angle_beta   90.00
_cell.angle_gamma   90.00
#
_symmetry.space_group_name_H-M   'P 1'
#
loop_
_entity.id
_entity.type
_entity.pdbx_description
1 polymer ?
#
loop_
_entity_poly.entity_id
_entity_poly.type
_entity_poly.pdbx_seq_one_letter_code
_entity_poly.pdbx_strand_id
1 'polypeptide(L)'
;MAAFSNNAESTVSDFEKNFFLSFYKAVISQYQPRIEKRAGVQLGQIDVWEYSHLNEHRVEQLKQSLGLFRSMLFRRQIHEYAVHGKEMDEVGARTHMAAYHKNAIYVSFDARPGHEHWVAEIVVHELAHALFEKLGGPSYEDRFDFSPEEEKQLELICEGYATFAQTVWFRDFYPLHARIDVGSTPYHEETIYARGLERIQQLVKEHGQKALLEIPCHWRKF
;
A
#
# COMPACT_ATOMS: atom_id res chain seq x y z
N MET A 1 -2.98 -20.40 -28.10
CA MET A 1 -2.80 -19.28 -27.15
C MET A 1 -3.86 -18.25 -27.48
N ALA A 2 -4.95 -18.23 -26.72
CA ALA A 2 -6.05 -17.28 -26.91
C ALA A 2 -5.78 -16.07 -26.01
N ALA A 3 -5.77 -14.88 -26.61
CA ALA A 3 -5.69 -13.61 -25.90
C ALA A 3 -7.01 -13.38 -25.15
N PHE A 4 -6.96 -13.33 -23.82
CA PHE A 4 -8.07 -12.86 -23.00
C PHE A 4 -8.07 -11.33 -23.01
N SER A 5 -8.73 -10.75 -24.01
CA SER A 5 -9.15 -9.34 -23.99
C SER A 5 -10.61 -9.28 -23.55
N ASN A 6 -10.85 -9.42 -22.25
CA ASN A 6 -12.12 -8.99 -21.64
C ASN A 6 -11.88 -7.60 -21.04
N ASN A 7 -12.04 -6.57 -21.86
CA ASN A 7 -12.30 -5.21 -21.38
C ASN A 7 -13.76 -5.16 -20.93
N ALA A 8 -14.03 -5.65 -19.73
CA ALA A 8 -15.27 -5.32 -19.05
C ALA A 8 -15.13 -3.87 -18.57
N GLU A 9 -15.82 -2.94 -19.22
CA GLU A 9 -16.01 -1.61 -18.64
C GLU A 9 -16.61 -1.77 -17.24
N SER A 10 -15.98 -1.15 -16.24
CA SER A 10 -16.44 -1.19 -14.85
C SER A 10 -17.89 -0.72 -14.79
N THR A 11 -18.80 -1.60 -14.37
CA THR A 11 -20.25 -1.35 -14.33
C THR A 11 -20.68 -0.47 -13.14
N VAL A 12 -19.72 0.14 -12.44
CA VAL A 12 -19.95 0.93 -11.22
C VAL A 12 -20.28 2.36 -11.58
N SER A 13 -21.42 2.85 -11.10
CA SER A 13 -21.83 4.23 -11.33
C SER A 13 -20.89 5.24 -10.64
N ASP A 14 -20.77 6.44 -11.20
CA ASP A 14 -20.00 7.53 -10.57
C ASP A 14 -20.48 7.85 -9.16
N PHE A 15 -21.79 7.69 -8.89
CA PHE A 15 -22.34 7.84 -7.55
C PHE A 15 -21.76 6.82 -6.58
N GLU A 16 -21.74 5.54 -6.94
CA GLU A 16 -21.18 4.47 -6.10
C GLU A 16 -19.68 4.64 -5.89
N LYS A 17 -18.94 5.03 -6.94
CA LYS A 17 -17.52 5.35 -6.83
C LYS A 17 -17.27 6.46 -5.81
N ASN A 18 -17.98 7.58 -5.95
CA ASN A 18 -17.85 8.73 -5.05
C ASN A 18 -18.24 8.41 -3.60
N PHE A 19 -19.29 7.62 -3.42
CA PHE A 19 -19.70 7.13 -2.10
C PHE A 19 -18.59 6.31 -1.45
N PHE A 20 -18.02 5.35 -2.17
CA PHE A 20 -16.99 4.45 -1.64
C PHE A 20 -15.66 5.16 -1.37
N LEU A 21 -15.23 6.09 -2.23
CA LEU A 21 -14.07 6.95 -1.97
C LEU A 21 -14.28 7.82 -0.72
N SER A 22 -15.50 8.35 -0.54
CA SER A 22 -15.86 9.14 0.65
C SER A 22 -15.83 8.28 1.92
N PHE A 23 -16.20 7.00 1.81
CA PHE A 23 -16.11 6.06 2.92
C PHE A 23 -14.66 5.82 3.35
N TYR A 24 -13.74 5.58 2.41
CA TYR A 24 -12.30 5.50 2.71
C TYR A 24 -11.77 6.77 3.37
N LYS A 25 -12.15 7.96 2.87
CA LYS A 25 -11.78 9.25 3.48
C LYS A 25 -12.27 9.37 4.92
N ALA A 26 -13.50 8.96 5.21
CA ALA A 26 -14.06 8.95 6.55
C ALA A 26 -13.26 8.01 7.48
N VAL A 27 -12.92 6.80 7.01
CA VAL A 27 -12.11 5.85 7.77
C VAL A 27 -10.70 6.41 8.03
N ILE A 28 -10.03 7.00 7.03
CA ILE A 28 -8.73 7.66 7.22
C ILE A 28 -8.81 8.72 8.31
N SER A 29 -9.83 9.58 8.28
CA SER A 29 -10.04 10.63 9.28
C SER A 29 -10.19 10.09 10.71
N GLN A 30 -10.68 8.86 10.86
CA GLN A 30 -10.83 8.19 12.15
C GLN A 30 -9.52 7.57 12.66
N TYR A 31 -8.74 6.95 11.77
CA TYR A 31 -7.59 6.13 12.17
C TYR A 31 -6.25 6.86 12.09
N GLN A 32 -6.04 7.72 11.09
CA GLN A 32 -4.78 8.43 10.92
C GLN A 32 -4.34 9.20 12.19
N PRO A 33 -5.19 10.03 12.84
CA PRO A 33 -4.76 10.75 14.04
C PRO A 33 -4.35 9.84 15.20
N ARG A 34 -4.92 8.62 15.28
CA ARG A 34 -4.58 7.64 16.32
C ARG A 34 -3.23 6.97 16.04
N ILE A 35 -2.98 6.62 14.78
CA ILE A 35 -1.70 6.10 14.30
C ILE A 35 -0.61 7.13 14.54
N GLU A 36 -0.81 8.38 14.09
CA GLU A 36 0.13 9.48 14.27
C GLU A 36 0.46 9.72 15.75
N LYS A 37 -0.58 9.74 16.61
CA LYS A 37 -0.40 9.90 18.05
C LYS A 37 0.39 8.74 18.67
N ARG A 38 0.17 7.49 18.24
CA ARG A 38 0.87 6.32 18.79
C ARG A 38 2.32 6.25 18.30
N ALA A 39 2.55 6.55 17.03
CA ALA A 39 3.89 6.51 16.44
C ALA A 39 4.72 7.75 16.78
N GLY A 40 4.07 8.87 17.13
CA GLY A 40 4.73 10.17 17.31
C GLY A 40 5.21 10.79 16.01
N VAL A 41 4.60 10.42 14.87
CA VAL A 41 4.97 10.84 13.51
C VAL A 41 3.75 11.41 12.82
N GLN A 42 3.89 12.53 12.13
CA GLN A 42 2.82 13.11 11.30
C GLN A 42 2.90 12.54 9.88
N LEU A 43 1.81 11.93 9.40
CA LEU A 43 1.72 11.41 8.03
C LEU A 43 1.43 12.54 7.03
N GLY A 44 0.78 13.61 7.48
CA GLY A 44 0.36 14.71 6.60
C GLY A 44 -0.97 14.39 5.90
N GLN A 45 -1.34 15.15 4.87
CA GLN A 45 -2.59 14.88 4.17
C GLN A 45 -2.47 13.57 3.37
N ILE A 46 -3.40 12.64 3.58
CA ILE A 46 -3.53 11.41 2.78
C ILE A 46 -4.75 11.54 1.88
N ASP A 47 -4.52 11.54 0.56
CA ASP A 47 -5.58 11.60 -0.44
C ASP A 47 -6.14 10.20 -0.75
N VAL A 48 -7.33 10.17 -1.37
CA VAL A 48 -7.97 8.92 -1.79
C VAL A 48 -8.42 9.06 -3.23
N TRP A 49 -7.96 8.14 -4.08
CA TRP A 49 -8.19 8.12 -5.52
C TRP A 49 -8.68 6.75 -5.98
N GLU A 50 -9.28 6.70 -7.17
CA GLU A 50 -9.55 5.42 -7.85
C GLU A 50 -8.22 4.81 -8.31
N TYR A 51 -8.12 3.47 -8.26
CA TYR A 51 -6.92 2.72 -8.64
C TYR A 51 -6.43 3.02 -10.05
N SER A 52 -7.34 3.30 -10.98
CA SER A 52 -7.02 3.65 -12.37
C SER A 52 -6.12 4.89 -12.51
N HIS A 53 -6.08 5.77 -11.51
CA HIS A 53 -5.20 6.95 -11.50
C HIS A 53 -3.77 6.66 -11.01
N LEU A 54 -3.48 5.47 -10.49
CA LEU A 54 -2.18 5.14 -9.91
C LEU A 54 -1.04 5.28 -10.94
N ASN A 55 -1.17 4.63 -12.09
CA ASN A 55 -0.18 4.73 -13.16
C ASN A 55 -0.01 6.17 -13.68
N GLU A 56 -1.12 6.91 -13.81
CA GLU A 56 -1.09 8.30 -14.26
C GLU A 56 -0.24 9.15 -13.31
N HIS A 57 -0.47 9.03 -12.00
CA HIS A 57 0.28 9.78 -10.98
C HIS A 57 1.76 9.35 -10.91
N ARG A 58 2.06 8.05 -11.01
CA ARG A 58 3.46 7.53 -11.10
C ARG A 58 4.20 8.11 -12.29
N VAL A 59 3.57 8.09 -13.47
CA VAL A 59 4.16 8.62 -14.71
C VAL A 59 4.38 10.13 -14.61
N GLU A 60 3.43 10.87 -14.05
CA GLU A 60 3.56 12.31 -13.88
C GLU A 60 4.70 12.67 -12.91
N GLN A 61 4.82 11.92 -11.81
CA GLN A 61 5.92 12.10 -10.87
C GLN A 61 7.29 11.76 -11.49
N LEU A 62 7.38 10.68 -12.29
CA LEU A 62 8.61 10.34 -13.01
C LEU A 62 9.02 11.45 -13.99
N LYS A 63 8.06 12.07 -14.69
CA LYS A 63 8.34 13.22 -15.55
C LYS A 63 8.86 14.41 -14.74
N GLN A 64 8.27 14.67 -13.58
CA GLN A 64 8.70 15.75 -12.69
C GLN A 64 10.11 15.51 -12.14
N SER A 65 10.45 14.30 -11.72
CA SER A 65 11.78 13.96 -11.19
C SER A 65 12.88 14.03 -12.26
N LEU A 66 12.57 13.67 -13.50
CA LEU A 66 13.50 13.79 -14.62
C LEU A 66 13.66 15.26 -15.10
N GLY A 67 12.63 16.09 -14.93
CA GLY A 67 12.58 17.46 -15.45
C GLY A 67 12.38 17.52 -16.97
N LEU A 68 12.11 18.72 -17.49
CA LEU A 68 11.71 18.94 -18.90
C LEU A 68 12.74 18.42 -19.92
N PHE A 69 14.02 18.60 -19.69
CA PHE A 69 15.05 18.25 -20.68
C PHE A 69 15.29 16.74 -20.76
N ARG A 70 15.33 16.04 -19.62
CA ARG A 70 15.52 14.58 -19.59
C ARG A 70 14.24 13.83 -19.95
N SER A 71 13.07 14.32 -19.54
CA SER A 71 11.80 13.72 -19.98
C SER A 71 11.63 13.75 -21.50
N MET A 72 12.19 14.74 -22.21
CA MET A 72 12.26 14.74 -23.68
C MET A 72 13.19 13.68 -24.26
N LEU A 73 14.38 13.51 -23.68
CA LEU A 73 15.37 12.51 -24.13
C LEU A 73 14.92 11.07 -23.85
N PHE A 74 14.18 10.86 -22.76
CA PHE A 74 13.69 9.54 -22.34
C PHE A 74 12.20 9.31 -22.64
N ARG A 75 11.58 10.10 -23.54
CA ARG A 75 10.14 9.96 -23.88
C ARG A 75 9.72 8.54 -24.21
N ARG A 76 10.58 7.81 -24.94
CA ARG A 76 10.30 6.42 -25.32
C ARG A 76 10.29 5.49 -24.10
N GLN A 77 11.24 5.61 -23.19
CA GLN A 77 11.28 4.81 -21.96
C GLN A 77 10.14 5.17 -21.01
N ILE A 78 9.78 6.45 -20.88
CA ILE A 78 8.61 6.88 -20.09
C ILE A 78 7.32 6.33 -20.70
N HIS A 79 7.21 6.33 -22.04
CA HIS A 79 6.05 5.75 -22.72
C HIS A 79 5.97 4.24 -22.52
N GLU A 80 7.09 3.52 -22.68
CA GLU A 80 7.17 2.08 -22.43
C GLU A 80 6.80 1.77 -20.97
N TYR A 81 7.30 2.54 -19.99
CA TYR A 81 6.93 2.42 -18.58
C TYR A 81 5.43 2.68 -18.35
N ALA A 82 4.88 3.73 -18.96
CA ALA A 82 3.45 4.05 -18.84
C ALA A 82 2.55 2.96 -19.41
N VAL A 83 2.94 2.32 -20.52
CA VAL A 83 2.15 1.24 -21.13
C VAL A 83 2.21 -0.03 -20.27
N HIS A 84 3.41 -0.47 -19.86
CA HIS A 84 3.56 -1.67 -19.03
C HIS A 84 2.99 -1.47 -17.62
N GLY A 85 3.13 -0.28 -17.05
CA GLY A 85 2.55 0.09 -15.77
C GLY A 85 1.03 0.04 -15.79
N LYS A 86 0.40 0.41 -16.91
CA LYS A 86 -1.06 0.30 -17.07
C LYS A 86 -1.54 -1.15 -17.02
N GLU A 87 -0.84 -2.07 -17.71
CA GLU A 87 -1.17 -3.50 -17.69
C GLU A 87 -1.01 -4.10 -16.29
N MET A 88 0.06 -3.72 -15.58
CA MET A 88 0.28 -4.15 -14.20
C MET A 88 -0.77 -3.60 -13.23
N ASP A 89 -1.18 -2.34 -13.39
CA ASP A 89 -2.20 -1.72 -12.53
C ASP A 89 -3.61 -2.25 -12.83
N GLU A 90 -3.91 -2.68 -14.07
CA GLU A 90 -5.16 -3.39 -14.38
C GLU A 90 -5.22 -4.78 -13.74
N VAL A 91 -4.10 -5.50 -13.69
CA VAL A 91 -3.98 -6.74 -12.91
C VAL A 91 -4.09 -6.43 -11.42
N GLY A 92 -3.39 -5.39 -10.96
CA GLY A 92 -3.36 -4.94 -9.58
C GLY A 92 -4.73 -4.54 -9.06
N ALA A 93 -5.53 -3.81 -9.85
CA ALA A 93 -6.90 -3.46 -9.51
C ALA A 93 -7.79 -4.70 -9.33
N ARG A 94 -7.50 -5.82 -10.01
CA ARG A 94 -8.28 -7.06 -9.86
C ARG A 94 -7.84 -7.89 -8.66
N THR A 95 -6.61 -7.71 -8.18
CA THR A 95 -6.02 -8.55 -7.12
C THR A 95 -5.83 -7.84 -5.79
N HIS A 96 -5.75 -6.51 -5.78
CA HIS A 96 -5.56 -5.67 -4.59
C HIS A 96 -6.75 -4.73 -4.39
N MET A 97 -7.23 -4.65 -3.15
CA MET A 97 -8.35 -3.78 -2.78
C MET A 97 -7.94 -2.32 -2.70
N ALA A 98 -6.72 -2.05 -2.22
CA ALA A 98 -6.10 -0.74 -2.25
C ALA A 98 -4.59 -0.85 -2.40
N ALA A 99 -3.95 0.29 -2.66
CA ALA A 99 -2.50 0.46 -2.57
C ALA A 99 -2.16 1.88 -2.15
N TYR A 100 -1.19 2.04 -1.27
CA TYR A 100 -0.61 3.31 -0.91
C TYR A 100 0.49 3.71 -1.91
N HIS A 101 0.46 4.97 -2.33
CA HIS A 101 1.52 5.57 -3.13
C HIS A 101 1.55 7.10 -2.90
N LYS A 102 2.67 7.60 -2.37
CA LYS A 102 3.02 9.05 -2.25
C LYS A 102 1.90 9.92 -1.65
N ASN A 103 1.59 9.66 -0.39
CA ASN A 103 0.52 10.33 0.37
C ASN A 103 -0.89 10.12 -0.22
N ALA A 104 -1.12 9.07 -0.99
CA ALA A 104 -2.44 8.72 -1.49
C ALA A 104 -2.72 7.22 -1.34
N ILE A 105 -3.99 6.90 -1.07
CA ILE A 105 -4.52 5.53 -1.10
C ILE A 105 -5.37 5.39 -2.36
N TYR A 106 -4.99 4.44 -3.21
CA TYR A 106 -5.63 4.14 -4.47
C TYR A 106 -6.54 2.93 -4.27
N VAL A 107 -7.84 3.09 -4.53
CA VAL A 107 -8.86 2.10 -4.18
C VAL A 107 -9.40 1.41 -5.42
N SER A 108 -9.42 0.09 -5.42
CA SER A 108 -10.02 -0.69 -6.50
C SER A 108 -11.51 -0.92 -6.26
N PHE A 109 -12.31 -0.70 -7.31
CA PHE A 109 -13.73 -1.07 -7.33
C PHE A 109 -13.99 -2.49 -7.83
N ASP A 110 -12.99 -3.13 -8.44
CA ASP A 110 -13.12 -4.48 -8.99
C ASP A 110 -12.84 -5.55 -7.90
N ALA A 111 -12.00 -5.22 -6.93
CA ALA A 111 -11.67 -6.07 -5.78
C ALA A 111 -12.41 -5.66 -4.48
N ARG A 112 -13.67 -5.21 -4.59
CA ARG A 112 -14.43 -4.68 -3.43
C ARG A 112 -14.52 -5.68 -2.28
N PRO A 113 -14.22 -5.28 -1.03
CA PRO A 113 -14.51 -6.12 0.12
C PRO A 113 -16.02 -6.27 0.31
N GLY A 114 -16.47 -7.46 0.70
CA GLY A 114 -17.89 -7.74 0.94
C GLY A 114 -18.47 -7.06 2.19
N HIS A 115 -17.64 -6.49 3.07
CA HIS A 115 -18.08 -5.88 4.33
C HIS A 115 -17.24 -4.66 4.74
N GLU A 116 -17.89 -3.70 5.41
CA GLU A 116 -17.31 -2.42 5.85
C GLU A 116 -16.10 -2.54 6.78
N HIS A 117 -16.04 -3.58 7.63
CA HIS A 117 -14.91 -3.75 8.57
C HIS A 117 -13.58 -3.98 7.84
N TRP A 118 -13.59 -4.61 6.66
CA TRP A 118 -12.41 -4.77 5.83
C TRP A 118 -11.85 -3.44 5.34
N VAL A 119 -12.69 -2.41 5.15
CA VAL A 119 -12.20 -1.09 4.73
C VAL A 119 -11.36 -0.45 5.84
N ALA A 120 -11.77 -0.59 7.10
CA ALA A 120 -10.98 -0.09 8.23
C ALA A 120 -9.59 -0.73 8.28
N GLU A 121 -9.53 -2.03 8.06
CA GLU A 121 -8.32 -2.81 8.01
C GLU A 121 -7.40 -2.45 6.85
N ILE A 122 -7.94 -2.38 5.64
CA ILE A 122 -7.22 -1.95 4.44
C ILE A 122 -6.65 -0.56 4.68
N VAL A 123 -7.46 0.39 5.17
CA VAL A 123 -6.98 1.75 5.45
C VAL A 123 -5.85 1.75 6.48
N VAL A 124 -5.93 0.98 7.56
CA VAL A 124 -4.83 0.91 8.54
C VAL A 124 -3.58 0.28 7.93
N HIS A 125 -3.72 -0.73 7.07
CA HIS A 125 -2.62 -1.33 6.32
C HIS A 125 -1.91 -0.28 5.43
N GLU A 126 -2.69 0.42 4.61
CA GLU A 126 -2.16 1.44 3.71
C GLU A 126 -1.57 2.65 4.47
N LEU A 127 -2.17 3.07 5.58
CA LEU A 127 -1.59 4.09 6.46
C LEU A 127 -0.29 3.62 7.13
N ALA A 128 -0.11 2.32 7.33
CA ALA A 128 1.14 1.78 7.85
C ALA A 128 2.25 1.82 6.78
N HIS A 129 1.94 1.68 5.49
CA HIS A 129 2.91 1.99 4.42
C HIS A 129 3.28 3.46 4.39
N ALA A 130 2.31 4.37 4.56
CA ALA A 130 2.60 5.80 4.71
C ALA A 130 3.53 6.07 5.90
N LEU A 131 3.29 5.42 7.04
CA LEU A 131 4.15 5.50 8.22
C LEU A 131 5.56 4.95 7.95
N PHE A 132 5.67 3.82 7.25
CA PHE A 132 6.94 3.22 6.86
C PHE A 132 7.80 4.22 6.06
N GLU A 133 7.23 4.85 5.04
CA GLU A 133 7.95 5.89 4.27
C GLU A 133 8.34 7.09 5.14
N LYS A 134 7.46 7.58 6.02
CA LYS A 134 7.75 8.73 6.90
C LYS A 134 8.85 8.44 7.91
N LEU A 135 9.01 7.19 8.31
CA LEU A 135 10.09 6.72 9.17
C LEU A 135 11.42 6.50 8.42
N GLY A 136 11.48 6.82 7.13
CA GLY A 136 12.69 6.75 6.31
C GLY A 136 12.85 5.41 5.57
N GLY A 137 11.80 4.61 5.48
CA GLY A 137 11.75 3.48 4.57
C GLY A 137 11.68 3.94 3.10
N PRO A 138 12.25 3.16 2.16
CA PRO A 138 12.16 3.49 0.74
C PRO A 138 10.73 3.31 0.25
N SER A 139 10.35 4.16 -0.70
CA SER A 139 9.14 4.01 -1.48
C SER A 139 9.33 2.90 -2.53
N TYR A 140 8.24 2.30 -2.99
CA TYR A 140 8.26 1.30 -4.07
C TYR A 140 8.92 1.81 -5.36
N GLU A 141 9.01 3.12 -5.57
CA GLU A 141 9.66 3.73 -6.74
C GLU A 141 11.17 3.85 -6.59
N ASP A 142 11.72 3.78 -5.38
CA ASP A 142 13.17 3.81 -5.17
C ASP A 142 13.85 2.49 -5.60
N ARG A 143 13.05 1.52 -6.06
CA ARG A 143 13.48 0.19 -6.52
C ARG A 143 14.36 0.20 -7.76
N PHE A 144 14.36 1.27 -8.56
CA PHE A 144 15.18 1.32 -9.78
C PHE A 144 16.69 1.14 -9.51
N ASP A 145 17.14 1.42 -8.29
CA ASP A 145 18.54 1.27 -7.87
C ASP A 145 18.82 -0.04 -7.11
N PHE A 146 17.82 -0.93 -6.93
CA PHE A 146 17.92 -2.10 -6.06
C PHE A 146 18.18 -3.38 -6.85
N SER A 147 18.92 -4.33 -6.25
CA SER A 147 19.01 -5.68 -6.81
C SER A 147 17.68 -6.44 -6.64
N PRO A 148 17.43 -7.49 -7.45
CA PRO A 148 16.23 -8.33 -7.28
C PRO A 148 16.07 -8.93 -5.88
N GLU A 149 17.17 -9.20 -5.18
CA GLU A 149 17.16 -9.66 -3.78
C GLU A 149 16.78 -8.55 -2.81
N GLU A 150 17.30 -7.33 -3.01
CA GLU A 150 16.92 -6.16 -2.22
C GLU A 150 15.44 -5.81 -2.40
N GLU A 151 14.91 -5.90 -3.62
CA GLU A 151 13.48 -5.69 -3.89
C GLU A 151 12.61 -6.68 -3.12
N LYS A 152 12.95 -7.97 -3.15
CA LYS A 152 12.22 -9.02 -2.41
C LYS A 152 12.30 -8.82 -0.90
N GLN A 153 13.46 -8.44 -0.38
CA GLN A 153 13.64 -8.17 1.04
C GLN A 153 12.82 -6.94 1.46
N LEU A 154 12.86 -5.86 0.66
CA LEU A 154 12.04 -4.68 0.91
C LEU A 154 10.56 -5.04 0.91
N GLU A 155 10.08 -5.77 -0.10
CA GLU A 155 8.69 -6.19 -0.19
C GLU A 155 8.27 -7.00 1.04
N LEU A 156 9.09 -7.97 1.45
CA LEU A 156 8.84 -8.78 2.65
C LEU A 156 8.73 -7.92 3.92
N ILE A 157 9.66 -6.99 4.12
CA ILE A 157 9.68 -6.13 5.31
C ILE A 157 8.55 -5.09 5.27
N CYS A 158 8.27 -4.50 4.11
CA CYS A 158 7.25 -3.47 3.93
C CYS A 158 5.84 -4.04 4.16
N GLU A 159 5.50 -5.13 3.46
CA GLU A 159 4.21 -5.82 3.62
C GLU A 159 4.07 -6.43 5.02
N GLY A 160 5.16 -6.99 5.55
CA GLY A 160 5.21 -7.50 6.91
C GLY A 160 4.95 -6.42 7.95
N TYR A 161 5.52 -5.23 7.76
CA TYR A 161 5.35 -4.08 8.66
C TYR A 161 3.90 -3.61 8.65
N ALA A 162 3.32 -3.42 7.47
CA ALA A 162 1.93 -3.02 7.33
C ALA A 162 0.96 -4.07 7.91
N THR A 163 1.22 -5.35 7.66
CA THR A 163 0.42 -6.45 8.22
C THR A 163 0.54 -6.51 9.75
N PHE A 164 1.74 -6.37 10.32
CA PHE A 164 1.93 -6.31 11.76
C PHE A 164 1.23 -5.10 12.38
N ALA A 165 1.33 -3.94 11.73
CA ALA A 165 0.68 -2.73 12.16
C ALA A 165 -0.84 -2.90 12.22
N GLN A 166 -1.44 -3.42 11.15
CA GLN A 166 -2.87 -3.68 11.02
C GLN A 166 -3.37 -4.71 12.03
N THR A 167 -2.65 -5.83 12.23
CA THR A 167 -3.18 -6.99 12.97
C THR A 167 -2.74 -7.06 14.43
N VAL A 168 -1.61 -6.45 14.78
CA VAL A 168 -1.01 -6.52 16.12
C VAL A 168 -0.89 -5.13 16.74
N TRP A 169 -0.16 -4.21 16.10
CA TRP A 169 0.22 -2.95 16.75
C TRP A 169 -0.95 -1.97 16.94
N PHE A 170 -1.83 -1.86 15.94
CA PHE A 170 -3.00 -0.98 15.96
C PHE A 170 -4.30 -1.76 16.21
N ARG A 171 -4.22 -3.03 16.60
CA ARG A 171 -5.36 -3.91 16.83
C ARG A 171 -6.39 -3.34 17.81
N ASP A 172 -5.95 -2.59 18.81
CA ASP A 172 -6.84 -2.01 19.80
C ASP A 172 -7.63 -0.80 19.30
N PHE A 173 -7.32 -0.26 18.11
CA PHE A 173 -8.10 0.82 17.50
C PHE A 173 -9.45 0.34 16.94
N TYR A 174 -9.58 -0.95 16.64
CA TYR A 174 -10.84 -1.52 16.17
C TYR A 174 -11.78 -1.86 17.34
N PRO A 175 -13.11 -1.70 17.15
CA PRO A 175 -14.11 -2.26 18.04
C PRO A 175 -13.88 -3.77 18.25
N LEU A 176 -14.15 -4.28 19.45
CA LEU A 176 -13.88 -5.69 19.79
C LEU A 176 -14.47 -6.69 18.78
N HIS A 177 -15.67 -6.44 18.29
CA HIS A 177 -16.38 -7.29 17.33
C HIS A 177 -15.83 -7.20 15.89
N ALA A 178 -14.98 -6.22 15.61
CA ALA A 178 -14.35 -6.00 14.31
C ALA A 178 -12.84 -6.30 14.34
N ARG A 179 -12.32 -6.82 15.45
CA ARG A 179 -10.92 -7.25 15.53
C ARG A 179 -10.78 -8.62 14.88
N ILE A 180 -10.03 -8.69 13.80
CA ILE A 180 -9.63 -9.97 13.23
C ILE A 180 -8.81 -10.77 14.24
N ASP A 181 -9.05 -12.08 14.23
CA ASP A 181 -8.15 -13.04 14.83
C ASP A 181 -7.06 -13.40 13.81
N VAL A 182 -5.80 -13.19 14.17
CA VAL A 182 -4.64 -13.38 13.28
C VAL A 182 -4.61 -14.83 12.74
N GLY A 183 -5.13 -15.79 13.50
CA GLY A 183 -5.27 -17.19 13.08
C GLY A 183 -6.41 -17.50 12.10
N SER A 184 -7.27 -16.52 11.79
CA SER A 184 -8.44 -16.67 10.90
C SER A 184 -8.28 -16.00 9.53
N THR A 185 -7.25 -15.16 9.37
CA THR A 185 -6.94 -14.52 8.09
C THR A 185 -6.42 -15.54 7.08
N PRO A 186 -6.87 -15.52 5.81
CA PRO A 186 -6.48 -16.48 4.76
C PRO A 186 -5.07 -16.21 4.22
N TYR A 187 -4.15 -15.71 5.05
CA TYR A 187 -2.75 -15.65 4.69
C TYR A 187 -2.21 -17.06 4.80
N HIS A 188 -2.27 -17.81 3.71
CA HIS A 188 -1.50 -19.04 3.58
C HIS A 188 -0.05 -18.75 4.02
N GLU A 189 0.56 -19.65 4.79
CA GLU A 189 1.89 -19.47 5.38
C GLU A 189 2.97 -19.11 4.34
N GLU A 190 2.73 -19.42 3.06
CA GLU A 190 3.62 -19.13 1.94
C GLU A 190 3.47 -17.71 1.37
N THR A 191 2.44 -16.95 1.75
CA THR A 191 2.24 -15.58 1.27
C THR A 191 3.32 -14.63 1.77
N ILE A 192 3.59 -13.56 1.03
CA ILE A 192 4.53 -12.52 1.48
C ILE A 192 4.07 -11.83 2.76
N TYR A 193 2.76 -11.65 2.93
CA TYR A 193 2.15 -11.08 4.14
C TYR A 193 2.40 -11.93 5.39
N ALA A 194 2.19 -13.26 5.30
CA ALA A 194 2.43 -14.16 6.43
C ALA A 194 3.91 -14.19 6.83
N ARG A 195 4.80 -14.40 5.85
CA ARG A 195 6.26 -14.45 6.10
C ARG A 195 6.80 -13.10 6.60
N GLY A 196 6.29 -12.00 6.04
CA GLY A 196 6.63 -10.66 6.48
C GLY A 196 6.17 -10.40 7.91
N LEU A 197 4.92 -10.76 8.24
CA LEU A 197 4.38 -10.62 9.59
C LEU A 197 5.23 -11.37 10.61
N GLU A 198 5.57 -12.64 10.34
CA GLU A 198 6.44 -13.44 11.20
C GLU A 198 7.81 -12.76 11.38
N ARG A 199 8.39 -12.25 10.29
CA ARG A 199 9.68 -11.53 10.36
C ARG A 199 9.59 -10.32 11.28
N ILE A 200 8.56 -9.47 11.14
CA ILE A 200 8.40 -8.30 12.01
C ILE A 200 8.11 -8.69 13.46
N GLN A 201 7.31 -9.74 13.70
CA GLN A 201 7.09 -10.28 15.05
C GLN A 201 8.39 -10.72 15.70
N GLN A 202 9.27 -11.38 14.95
CA GLN A 202 10.59 -11.78 15.43
C GLN A 202 11.44 -10.56 15.79
N LEU A 203 11.50 -9.55 14.92
CA LEU A 203 12.26 -8.32 15.19
C LEU A 203 11.76 -7.59 16.43
N VAL A 204 10.44 -7.51 16.62
CA VAL A 204 9.84 -6.91 17.82
C VAL A 204 10.12 -7.73 19.07
N LYS A 205 10.16 -9.06 18.97
CA LYS A 205 10.54 -9.94 20.09
C LYS A 205 12.01 -9.77 20.48
N GLU A 206 12.89 -9.60 19.51
CA GLU A 206 14.34 -9.48 19.71
C GLU A 206 14.75 -8.08 20.20
N HIS A 207 14.15 -7.03 19.63
CA HIS A 207 14.56 -5.63 19.85
C HIS A 207 13.55 -4.80 20.66
N GLY A 208 12.39 -5.38 20.99
CA GLY A 208 11.28 -4.70 21.67
C GLY A 208 10.43 -3.86 20.73
N GLN A 209 9.29 -3.38 21.23
CA GLN A 209 8.30 -2.65 20.43
C GLN A 209 8.84 -1.33 19.82
N LYS A 210 9.88 -0.73 20.43
CA LYS A 210 10.51 0.48 19.90
C LYS A 210 11.14 0.28 18.52
N ALA A 211 11.53 -0.96 18.18
CA ALA A 211 12.09 -1.29 16.88
C ALA A 211 11.13 -0.96 15.71
N LEU A 212 9.81 -0.90 15.95
CA LEU A 212 8.83 -0.51 14.93
C LEU A 212 9.05 0.91 14.37
N LEU A 213 9.75 1.78 15.11
CA LEU A 213 10.10 3.12 14.65
C LEU A 213 11.45 3.15 13.91
N GLU A 214 12.23 2.08 13.97
CA GLU A 214 13.58 1.98 13.41
C GLU A 214 13.65 1.03 12.20
N ILE A 215 12.78 0.03 12.13
CA ILE A 215 12.70 -0.95 11.03
C ILE A 215 12.69 -0.27 9.66
N PRO A 216 11.87 0.76 9.39
CA PRO A 216 11.81 1.33 8.06
C PRO A 216 13.14 1.91 7.56
N CYS A 217 13.84 2.72 8.36
CA CYS A 217 15.14 3.29 7.96
C CYS A 217 16.31 2.30 8.02
N HIS A 218 16.10 1.11 8.61
CA HIS A 218 17.11 0.07 8.76
C HIS A 218 16.74 -1.25 8.09
N TRP A 219 15.78 -1.23 7.15
CA TRP A 219 15.21 -2.42 6.54
C TRP A 219 16.26 -3.39 5.98
N ARG A 220 17.37 -2.90 5.41
CA ARG A 220 18.48 -3.74 4.90
C ARG A 220 19.19 -4.57 5.97
N LYS A 221 19.14 -4.15 7.23
CA LYS A 221 19.81 -4.84 8.34
C LYS A 221 18.99 -6.03 8.86
N PHE A 222 17.73 -6.14 8.44
CA PHE A 222 16.74 -7.09 8.94
C PHE A 222 16.26 -8.02 7.83
#